data_AF-A0A9X0DMU2-F1
#
_entry.id   AF-A0A9X0DMU2-F1
#
_cell.length_a   1.000
_cell.length_b   1.000
_cell.length_c   1.000
_cell.angle_alpha   90.00
_cell.angle_beta   90.00
_cell.angle_gamma   90.00
#
_symmetry.space_group_name_H-M   'P 1'
#
loop_
_entity.id
_entity.type
_entity.pdbx_description
1 polymer ?
#
loop_
_entity_poly.entity_id
_entity_poly.type
_entity_poly.pdbx_seq_one_letter_code
_entity_poly.pdbx_strand_id
1 'polypeptide(L)'
;MSEEGTGAIPVAKLSRHGRKKKRSVVGLVQVLRILRNVGQLRFANAKAADCLKFYEDHPDEITFRKMEHTLEAASYHPIPISLQAEPKSLVAGNSPVELLCNMNQCLLNYAQTYERYKPYRDDMGINSSKYEITLHGLSQFGRYFQGQSYGDPRPPREFWLSPYWPYFDVYPDHEQHLVESGLDNCNQAVDDNDDTTFKAKRRLVLQYLERQYQRIVEVSRDIHRFINIHKRSCGLLDINREMKVIKSSSERMSERMSNDTKMQGYAAKGCVLLEAYADALKHELTLSAKVTIARMRSEFEGYYSSKPREIAIQAVIEAMTNTQDGWNYDVWADNFITAFDDMENQLEEIQEARRELFNCDVLSDWGCDFDVKLGQTNRKRVDWSVNGPGVVFYSRMMRADNDDDDEPL
;
A
#
# COMPACT_ATOMS: atom_id res chain seq x y z
N MET A 1 43.62 -17.00 -50.94
CA MET A 1 44.22 -16.59 -49.64
C MET A 1 43.17 -15.79 -48.91
N SER A 2 42.51 -16.42 -47.94
CA SER A 2 41.47 -15.85 -47.10
C SER A 2 42.11 -15.17 -45.89
N GLU A 3 41.88 -13.87 -45.72
CA GLU A 3 42.32 -13.12 -44.55
C GLU A 3 41.52 -13.58 -43.32
N GLU A 4 42.16 -14.35 -42.44
CA GLU A 4 41.67 -14.61 -41.09
C GLU A 4 41.83 -13.34 -40.26
N GLY A 5 40.74 -12.59 -40.11
CA GLY A 5 40.68 -11.43 -39.23
C GLY A 5 40.80 -11.84 -37.77
N THR A 6 41.89 -11.42 -37.13
CA THR A 6 42.12 -11.48 -35.68
C THR A 6 41.17 -10.55 -34.95
N GLY A 7 40.01 -11.06 -34.56
CA GLY A 7 39.02 -10.32 -33.76
C GLY A 7 39.49 -10.15 -32.31
N ALA A 8 39.86 -8.94 -31.92
CA ALA A 8 40.12 -8.58 -30.53
C ALA A 8 38.80 -8.50 -29.73
N ILE A 9 38.80 -9.05 -28.50
CA ILE A 9 37.68 -8.89 -27.55
C ILE A 9 38.10 -7.92 -26.45
N PRO A 10 37.36 -6.81 -26.23
CA PRO A 10 37.66 -5.85 -25.19
C PRO A 10 37.35 -6.41 -23.80
N VAL A 11 38.21 -6.10 -22.83
CA VAL A 11 37.95 -6.33 -21.40
C VAL A 11 37.98 -4.98 -20.70
N ALA A 12 36.84 -4.54 -20.16
CA ALA A 12 36.73 -3.26 -19.48
C ALA A 12 37.62 -3.20 -18.23
N LYS A 13 38.47 -2.16 -18.11
CA LYS A 13 39.05 -1.77 -16.81
C LYS A 13 37.98 -1.02 -16.04
N LEU A 14 37.37 -1.68 -15.07
CA LEU A 14 36.43 -1.02 -14.16
C LEU A 14 37.20 -0.02 -13.29
N SER A 15 37.07 1.27 -13.65
CA SER A 15 37.33 2.37 -12.72
C SER A 15 36.46 2.18 -11.47
N ARG A 16 37.04 2.38 -10.28
CA ARG A 16 36.46 2.04 -8.97
C ARG A 16 35.25 2.91 -8.54
N HIS A 17 34.73 3.79 -9.39
CA HIS A 17 33.65 4.70 -9.03
C HIS A 17 32.33 4.23 -9.63
N GLY A 18 31.54 3.53 -8.79
CA GLY A 18 30.25 2.94 -9.14
C GLY A 18 30.35 1.43 -9.40
N ARG A 19 30.11 0.62 -8.37
CA ARG A 19 29.95 -0.84 -8.54
C ARG A 19 28.67 -1.12 -9.34
N LYS A 20 28.72 -1.01 -10.68
CA LYS A 20 27.70 -1.65 -11.53
C LYS A 20 27.75 -3.15 -11.23
N LYS A 21 26.71 -3.69 -10.56
CA LYS A 21 26.59 -5.14 -10.31
C LYS A 21 26.70 -5.84 -11.66
N LYS A 22 27.78 -6.60 -11.88
CA LYS A 22 27.85 -7.49 -13.04
C LYS A 22 26.77 -8.54 -12.86
N ARG A 23 25.74 -8.53 -13.72
CA ARG A 23 24.77 -9.62 -13.74
C ARG A 23 25.49 -10.91 -14.10
N SER A 24 25.22 -11.97 -13.34
CA SER A 24 25.73 -13.29 -13.68
C SER A 24 25.14 -13.73 -15.03
N VAL A 25 25.82 -14.65 -15.73
CA VAL A 25 25.29 -15.26 -16.96
C VAL A 25 23.90 -15.86 -16.71
N VAL A 26 23.68 -16.42 -15.52
CA VAL A 26 22.38 -16.93 -15.06
C VAL A 26 21.32 -15.83 -15.06
N GLY A 27 21.62 -14.64 -14.50
CA GLY A 27 20.68 -13.51 -14.49
C GLY A 27 20.32 -12.99 -15.88
N LEU A 28 21.28 -12.97 -16.81
CA LEU A 28 21.00 -12.58 -18.20
C LEU A 28 20.09 -13.60 -18.92
N VAL A 29 20.33 -14.90 -18.69
CA VAL A 29 19.50 -15.97 -19.24
C VAL A 29 18.10 -15.97 -18.64
N GLN A 30 17.96 -15.59 -17.36
CA GLN A 30 16.69 -15.49 -16.65
C GLN A 30 15.71 -14.54 -17.36
N VAL A 31 16.19 -13.40 -17.87
CA VAL A 31 15.35 -12.42 -18.59
C VAL A 31 14.74 -13.02 -19.85
N LEU A 32 15.44 -13.93 -20.53
CA LEU A 32 14.91 -14.58 -21.74
C LEU A 32 13.71 -15.48 -21.45
N ARG A 33 13.51 -15.90 -20.18
CA ARG A 33 12.38 -16.74 -19.78
C ARG A 33 11.03 -16.05 -19.92
N ILE A 34 10.97 -14.73 -20.14
CA ILE A 34 9.70 -14.01 -20.38
C ILE A 34 9.23 -14.08 -21.84
N LEU A 35 10.11 -14.43 -22.78
CA LEU A 35 9.77 -14.45 -24.21
C LEU A 35 8.98 -15.72 -24.56
N ARG A 36 7.98 -15.61 -25.45
CA ARG A 36 7.15 -16.73 -25.93
C ARG A 36 6.83 -16.61 -27.41
N ASN A 37 6.49 -17.74 -28.03
CA ASN A 37 6.14 -17.86 -29.45
C ASN A 37 7.24 -17.34 -30.43
N VAL A 38 8.48 -17.16 -29.95
CA VAL A 38 9.58 -16.69 -30.80
C VAL A 38 10.09 -17.87 -31.62
N GLY A 39 10.01 -17.76 -32.95
CA GLY A 39 10.27 -18.88 -33.84
C GLY A 39 11.64 -19.54 -33.67
N GLN A 40 12.69 -18.77 -33.41
CA GLN A 40 14.02 -19.34 -33.16
C GLN A 40 14.87 -18.44 -32.26
N LEU A 41 15.41 -19.01 -31.17
CA LEU A 41 16.43 -18.38 -30.32
C LEU A 41 17.82 -18.98 -30.62
N ARG A 42 18.77 -18.14 -31.01
CA ARG A 42 20.17 -18.52 -31.27
C ARG A 42 21.09 -17.78 -30.32
N PHE A 43 22.02 -18.50 -29.70
CA PHE A 43 23.12 -17.91 -28.93
C PHE A 43 24.37 -17.93 -29.79
N ALA A 44 25.03 -16.78 -29.90
CA ALA A 44 26.30 -16.64 -30.60
C ALA A 44 27.18 -15.65 -29.83
N ASN A 45 28.49 -15.72 -30.04
CA ASN A 45 29.40 -14.72 -29.52
C ASN A 45 29.14 -13.39 -30.24
N ALA A 46 29.03 -12.31 -29.46
CA ALA A 46 28.89 -10.98 -30.01
C ALA A 46 30.14 -10.62 -30.82
N LYS A 47 29.94 -10.10 -32.03
CA LYS A 47 30.99 -9.52 -32.85
C LYS A 47 31.20 -8.05 -32.45
N ALA A 48 32.34 -7.48 -32.81
CA ALA A 48 32.60 -6.05 -32.56
C ALA A 48 31.48 -5.15 -33.14
N ALA A 49 30.95 -5.49 -34.32
CA ALA A 49 29.85 -4.78 -34.95
C ALA A 49 28.52 -4.86 -34.17
N ASP A 50 28.32 -5.88 -33.34
CA ASP A 50 27.07 -6.08 -32.58
C ASP A 50 27.01 -5.20 -31.32
N CYS A 51 28.13 -4.58 -30.92
CA CYS A 51 28.28 -3.82 -29.67
C CYS A 51 28.45 -2.29 -29.89
N LEU A 52 27.94 -1.74 -31.00
CA LEU A 52 28.16 -0.36 -31.47
C LEU A 52 28.07 0.72 -30.37
N LYS A 53 27.01 0.74 -29.55
CA LYS A 53 26.80 1.79 -28.51
C LYS A 53 27.79 1.76 -27.34
N PHE A 54 28.36 0.60 -27.02
CA PHE A 54 29.35 0.50 -25.94
C PHE A 54 30.66 1.21 -26.30
N TYR A 55 30.97 1.30 -27.60
CA TYR A 55 32.20 1.92 -28.10
C TYR A 55 32.11 3.43 -28.29
N GLU A 56 30.90 3.98 -28.47
CA GLU A 56 30.69 5.42 -28.67
C GLU A 56 30.78 6.20 -27.35
N ASP A 57 30.27 5.64 -26.24
CA ASP A 57 30.15 6.37 -24.97
C ASP A 57 31.40 6.29 -24.06
N HIS A 58 32.31 5.32 -24.29
CA HIS A 58 33.47 5.07 -23.42
C HIS A 58 34.76 4.73 -24.19
N PRO A 59 35.23 5.59 -25.13
CA PRO A 59 36.41 5.29 -25.95
C PRO A 59 37.70 5.14 -25.12
N ASP A 60 37.80 5.84 -23.99
CA ASP A 60 39.03 5.92 -23.18
C ASP A 60 39.14 4.82 -22.09
N GLU A 61 38.04 4.13 -21.75
CA GLU A 61 38.04 3.08 -20.72
C GLU A 61 38.35 1.68 -21.27
N ILE A 62 38.44 1.56 -22.59
CA ILE A 62 38.73 0.30 -23.29
C ILE A 62 40.24 0.22 -23.53
N THR A 63 40.98 -0.32 -22.56
CA THR A 63 42.35 -0.78 -22.84
C THR A 63 42.26 -2.09 -23.59
N PHE A 64 42.61 -2.07 -24.88
CA PHE A 64 42.83 -3.27 -25.66
C PHE A 64 43.94 -4.08 -24.99
N ARG A 65 43.56 -5.11 -24.22
CA ARG A 65 44.52 -6.16 -23.88
C ARG A 65 44.80 -6.86 -25.20
N LYS A 66 45.97 -6.58 -25.78
CA LYS A 66 46.54 -7.37 -26.87
C LYS A 66 46.77 -8.76 -26.29
N MET A 67 45.73 -9.61 -26.30
CA MET A 67 45.89 -11.01 -25.99
C MET A 67 46.66 -11.57 -27.16
N GLU A 68 47.92 -11.89 -26.94
CA GLU A 68 48.65 -12.76 -27.84
C GLU A 68 47.81 -14.03 -27.98
N HIS A 69 47.27 -14.23 -29.18
CA HIS A 69 46.58 -15.45 -29.58
C HIS A 69 47.59 -16.61 -29.55
N THR A 70 48.02 -17.02 -28.37
CA THR A 70 48.47 -18.40 -28.18
C THR A 70 47.21 -19.24 -28.33
N LEU A 71 47.22 -20.13 -29.33
CA LEU A 71 46.07 -20.93 -29.79
C LEU A 71 45.34 -21.73 -28.70
N GLU A 72 45.85 -21.78 -27.48
CA GLU A 72 45.32 -22.60 -26.38
C GLU A 72 44.31 -21.87 -25.47
N ALA A 73 44.12 -20.56 -25.60
CA ALA A 73 43.22 -19.80 -24.72
C ALA A 73 41.85 -19.45 -25.36
N ALA A 74 41.39 -20.23 -26.34
CA ALA A 74 40.00 -20.17 -26.84
C ALA A 74 38.97 -20.73 -25.84
N SER A 75 39.20 -20.55 -24.53
CA SER A 75 38.18 -20.66 -23.49
C SER A 75 37.29 -19.41 -23.53
N TYR A 76 36.74 -19.14 -24.72
CA TYR A 76 35.43 -18.52 -24.81
C TYR A 76 34.54 -19.40 -23.95
N HIS A 77 33.88 -18.84 -22.94
CA HIS A 77 32.88 -19.58 -22.20
C HIS A 77 31.55 -19.35 -22.92
N PRO A 78 31.21 -20.11 -23.98
CA PRO A 78 29.84 -20.08 -24.49
C PRO A 78 28.93 -20.39 -23.30
N ILE A 79 27.76 -19.76 -23.26
CA ILE A 79 26.72 -20.10 -22.27
C ILE A 79 26.61 -21.63 -22.28
N PRO A 80 26.86 -22.32 -21.15
CA PRO A 80 26.84 -23.77 -21.09
C PRO A 80 25.60 -24.32 -21.79
N ILE A 81 25.75 -25.37 -22.60
CA ILE A 81 24.63 -25.93 -23.40
C ILE A 81 23.45 -26.30 -22.49
N SER A 82 23.74 -26.76 -21.28
CA SER A 82 22.75 -27.04 -20.23
C SER A 82 21.90 -25.81 -19.87
N LEU A 83 22.48 -24.61 -19.88
CA LEU A 83 21.79 -23.35 -19.62
C LEU A 83 21.08 -22.79 -20.87
N GLN A 84 21.32 -23.33 -22.07
CA GLN A 84 20.64 -22.88 -23.30
C GLN A 84 19.36 -23.64 -23.62
N ALA A 85 19.28 -24.92 -23.22
CA ALA A 85 18.18 -25.81 -23.63
C ALA A 85 16.82 -25.32 -23.10
N GLU A 86 16.75 -24.99 -21.81
CA GLU A 86 15.53 -24.49 -21.17
C GLU A 86 15.06 -23.16 -21.79
N PRO A 87 15.87 -22.10 -21.90
CA PRO A 87 15.45 -20.87 -22.58
C PRO A 87 14.98 -21.11 -24.02
N LYS A 88 15.67 -21.92 -24.82
CA LYS A 88 15.22 -22.23 -26.19
C LYS A 88 13.84 -22.87 -26.19
N SER A 89 13.59 -23.81 -25.28
CA SER A 89 12.29 -24.48 -25.15
C SER A 89 11.20 -23.51 -24.71
N LEU A 90 11.47 -22.67 -23.70
CA LEU A 90 10.50 -21.68 -23.20
C LEU A 90 10.17 -20.64 -24.26
N VAL A 91 11.19 -20.12 -24.93
CA VAL A 91 11.06 -19.03 -25.91
C VAL A 91 10.32 -19.46 -27.18
N ALA A 92 10.51 -20.70 -27.62
CA ALA A 92 9.75 -21.30 -28.73
C ALA A 92 8.33 -21.75 -28.30
N GLY A 93 8.12 -21.99 -27.00
CA GLY A 93 6.87 -22.51 -26.47
C GLY A 93 5.75 -21.47 -26.38
N ASN A 94 4.53 -22.01 -26.23
CA ASN A 94 3.30 -21.25 -25.99
C ASN A 94 2.94 -21.17 -24.48
N SER A 95 3.85 -21.56 -23.57
CA SER A 95 3.53 -21.66 -22.13
C SER A 95 3.22 -20.29 -21.52
N PRO A 96 2.36 -20.21 -20.50
CA PRO A 96 2.08 -18.95 -19.82
C PRO A 96 3.36 -18.33 -19.23
N VAL A 97 3.35 -17.00 -19.12
CA VAL A 97 4.43 -16.20 -18.50
C VAL A 97 3.81 -15.37 -17.40
N GLU A 98 4.37 -15.50 -16.20
CA GLU A 98 4.13 -14.55 -15.13
C GLU A 98 5.07 -13.36 -15.33
N LEU A 99 4.49 -12.17 -15.46
CA LEU A 99 5.25 -10.93 -15.56
C LEU A 99 5.31 -10.31 -14.16
N LEU A 100 6.49 -10.39 -13.53
CA LEU A 100 6.69 -9.89 -12.17
C LEU A 100 6.28 -8.42 -12.03
N CYS A 101 6.48 -7.59 -13.06
CA CYS A 101 6.03 -6.20 -13.06
C CYS A 101 4.52 -6.06 -12.92
N ASN A 102 3.72 -6.95 -13.54
CA ASN A 102 2.27 -6.92 -13.42
C ASN A 102 1.83 -7.40 -12.03
N MET A 103 2.44 -8.48 -11.51
CA MET A 103 2.18 -8.96 -10.15
C MET A 103 2.53 -7.88 -9.11
N ASN A 104 3.63 -7.16 -9.32
CA ASN A 104 4.07 -6.06 -8.47
C ASN A 104 3.10 -4.87 -8.55
N GLN A 105 2.55 -4.57 -9.73
CA GLN A 105 1.54 -3.53 -9.89
C GLN A 105 0.26 -3.88 -9.11
N CYS A 106 -0.20 -5.14 -9.17
CA CYS A 106 -1.32 -5.61 -8.35
C CYS A 106 -1.05 -5.44 -6.84
N LEU A 107 0.16 -5.79 -6.39
CA LEU A 107 0.58 -5.60 -5.00
C LEU A 107 0.62 -4.11 -4.59
N LEU A 108 1.17 -3.26 -5.45
CA LEU A 108 1.24 -1.82 -5.22
C LEU A 108 -0.15 -1.21 -5.14
N ASN A 109 -1.04 -1.54 -6.08
CA ASN A 109 -2.44 -1.09 -6.06
C ASN A 109 -3.10 -1.48 -4.74
N TYR A 110 -2.92 -2.71 -4.28
CA TYR A 110 -3.45 -3.16 -3.00
C TYR A 110 -2.88 -2.37 -1.82
N ALA A 111 -1.56 -2.18 -1.75
CA ALA A 111 -0.93 -1.39 -0.68
C ALA A 111 -1.43 0.07 -0.65
N GLN A 112 -1.62 0.69 -1.83
CA GLN A 112 -2.06 2.07 -2.00
C GLN A 112 -3.48 2.34 -1.49
N THR A 113 -4.37 1.33 -1.47
CA THR A 113 -5.74 1.50 -0.94
C THR A 113 -5.79 1.83 0.56
N TYR A 114 -4.73 1.52 1.31
CA TYR A 114 -4.63 1.83 2.73
C TYR A 114 -4.24 3.28 3.02
N GLU A 115 -3.62 3.98 2.05
CA GLU A 115 -3.23 5.38 2.19
C GLU A 115 -4.31 6.30 1.61
N ARG A 116 -4.80 7.26 2.39
CA ARG A 116 -5.85 8.22 1.97
C ARG A 116 -5.28 9.53 1.43
N TYR A 117 -4.09 9.90 1.88
CA TYR A 117 -3.43 11.12 1.42
C TYR A 117 -2.77 10.84 0.07
N LYS A 118 -3.41 11.34 -1.00
CA LYS A 118 -3.02 11.08 -2.39
C LYS A 118 -1.52 11.26 -2.68
N PRO A 119 -0.84 12.33 -2.22
CA PRO A 119 0.61 12.44 -2.44
C PRO A 119 1.40 11.29 -1.85
N TYR A 120 1.10 10.85 -0.62
CA TYR A 120 1.78 9.68 -0.04
C TYR A 120 1.42 8.39 -0.76
N ARG A 121 0.16 8.24 -1.19
CA ARG A 121 -0.29 7.11 -2.01
C ARG A 121 0.50 7.01 -3.31
N ASP A 122 0.64 8.13 -4.03
CA ASP A 122 1.33 8.21 -5.31
C ASP A 122 2.85 7.98 -5.14
N ASP A 123 3.42 8.30 -3.97
CA ASP A 123 4.83 8.06 -3.62
C ASP A 123 5.13 6.61 -3.20
N MET A 124 4.12 5.81 -2.86
CA MET A 124 4.32 4.42 -2.44
C MET A 124 4.98 3.59 -3.54
N GLY A 125 5.95 2.75 -3.15
CA GLY A 125 6.57 1.81 -4.08
C GLY A 125 7.47 2.46 -5.14
N ILE A 126 7.87 3.73 -5.00
CA ILE A 126 8.94 4.28 -5.81
C ILE A 126 10.24 3.53 -5.50
N ASN A 127 10.95 3.03 -6.51
CA ASN A 127 12.22 2.33 -6.31
C ASN A 127 13.27 3.29 -5.73
N SER A 128 13.95 2.90 -4.64
CA SER A 128 14.96 3.69 -3.94
C SER A 128 16.07 4.19 -4.88
N SER A 129 16.47 3.37 -5.85
CA SER A 129 17.46 3.75 -6.87
C SER A 129 16.99 4.86 -7.82
N LYS A 130 15.68 4.95 -8.08
CA LYS A 130 15.07 6.05 -8.85
C LYS A 130 14.90 7.28 -7.97
N TYR A 131 14.59 7.07 -6.69
CA TYR A 131 14.44 8.14 -5.71
C TYR A 131 15.75 8.89 -5.50
N GLU A 132 16.89 8.19 -5.41
CA GLU A 132 18.23 8.83 -5.35
C GLU A 132 18.49 9.73 -6.56
N ILE A 133 18.06 9.34 -7.77
CA ILE A 133 18.21 10.16 -8.98
C ILE A 133 17.31 11.39 -8.90
N THR A 134 16.07 11.23 -8.45
CA THR A 134 15.13 12.36 -8.28
C THR A 134 15.60 13.31 -7.19
N LEU A 135 16.06 12.81 -6.03
CA LEU A 135 16.65 13.63 -4.97
C LEU A 135 18.01 14.23 -5.36
N HIS A 136 18.82 13.56 -6.17
CA HIS A 136 20.02 14.18 -6.73
C HIS A 136 19.68 15.29 -7.73
N GLY A 137 18.64 15.13 -8.52
CA GLY A 137 18.08 16.19 -9.36
C GLY A 137 17.56 17.36 -8.53
N LEU A 138 16.88 17.09 -7.41
CA LEU A 138 16.33 18.10 -6.51
C LEU A 138 17.40 18.76 -5.60
N SER A 139 18.45 18.04 -5.21
CA SER A 139 19.59 18.63 -4.49
C SER A 139 20.46 19.48 -5.42
N GLN A 140 20.46 19.23 -6.73
CA GLN A 140 20.97 20.19 -7.71
C GLN A 140 20.11 21.47 -7.76
N PHE A 141 18.78 21.38 -7.61
CA PHE A 141 17.94 22.57 -7.35
C PHE A 141 18.26 23.23 -6.00
N GLY A 142 18.59 22.46 -4.96
CA GLY A 142 19.07 22.99 -3.68
C GLY A 142 20.34 23.84 -3.77
N ARG A 143 21.22 23.59 -4.74
CA ARG A 143 22.39 24.46 -4.99
C ARG A 143 22.02 25.82 -5.59
N TYR A 144 20.87 25.95 -6.25
CA TYR A 144 20.38 27.27 -6.69
C TYR A 144 19.90 28.15 -5.52
N PHE A 145 19.59 27.55 -4.35
CA PHE A 145 19.17 28.28 -3.15
C PHE A 145 20.30 28.51 -2.13
N GLN A 146 21.51 27.98 -2.36
CA GLN A 146 22.70 28.26 -1.53
C GLN A 146 23.14 29.75 -1.53
N GLY A 147 22.52 30.60 -2.34
CA GLY A 147 22.70 32.05 -2.30
C GLY A 147 21.78 32.79 -1.31
N GLN A 148 20.75 32.13 -0.74
CA GLN A 148 19.86 32.75 0.24
C GLN A 148 20.27 32.32 1.66
N SER A 149 20.87 33.28 2.37
CA SER A 149 21.10 33.39 3.82
C SER A 149 21.01 32.10 4.66
N TYR A 150 22.12 31.78 5.32
CA TYR A 150 22.42 30.70 6.29
C TYR A 150 21.44 30.54 7.51
N GLY A 151 20.19 30.98 7.44
CA GLY A 151 19.29 31.10 8.59
C GLY A 151 18.33 29.94 8.86
N ASP A 152 17.97 29.10 7.88
CA ASP A 152 17.06 27.98 8.12
C ASP A 152 17.42 26.77 7.23
N PRO A 153 18.03 25.70 7.78
CA PRO A 153 18.37 24.48 7.04
C PRO A 153 17.15 23.63 6.68
N ARG A 154 15.92 24.14 6.87
CA ARG A 154 14.72 23.40 6.49
C ARG A 154 14.61 23.35 4.96
N PRO A 155 14.43 22.15 4.37
CA PRO A 155 14.07 22.04 2.96
C PRO A 155 12.81 22.89 2.69
N PRO A 156 12.62 23.41 1.46
CA PRO A 156 11.44 24.19 1.14
C PRO A 156 10.19 23.45 1.62
N ARG A 157 9.24 24.18 2.23
CA ARG A 157 7.93 23.70 2.73
C ARG A 157 7.03 23.05 1.65
N GLU A 158 7.57 22.65 0.51
CA GLU A 158 6.85 22.06 -0.61
C GLU A 158 7.41 20.68 -0.99
N PHE A 159 8.61 20.32 -0.49
CA PHE A 159 9.19 18.98 -0.67
C PHE A 159 8.90 18.11 0.55
N TRP A 160 7.62 17.77 0.75
CA TRP A 160 7.22 16.91 1.87
C TRP A 160 7.43 15.45 1.53
N LEU A 161 8.64 15.03 1.85
CA LEU A 161 9.12 13.67 1.92
C LEU A 161 8.17 12.79 2.78
N SER A 162 7.48 11.81 2.17
CA SER A 162 6.57 10.84 2.83
C SER A 162 7.18 10.25 4.11
N PRO A 163 6.49 10.26 5.27
CA PRO A 163 7.07 9.82 6.55
C PRO A 163 7.39 8.32 6.60
N TYR A 164 6.96 7.55 5.60
CA TYR A 164 7.17 6.11 5.51
C TYR A 164 8.50 5.74 4.83
N TRP A 165 9.14 6.70 4.17
CA TRP A 165 10.39 6.52 3.43
C TRP A 165 11.61 6.89 4.28
N PRO A 166 12.72 6.10 4.22
CA PRO A 166 13.92 6.38 4.96
C PRO A 166 14.71 7.51 4.31
N TYR A 167 14.93 8.59 5.05
CA TYR A 167 15.76 9.70 4.62
C TYR A 167 17.15 9.56 5.20
N PHE A 168 17.89 8.59 4.67
CA PHE A 168 19.21 8.19 5.18
C PHE A 168 20.18 9.37 5.34
N ASP A 169 20.09 10.39 4.49
CA ASP A 169 20.95 11.58 4.57
C ASP A 169 20.58 12.53 5.73
N VAL A 170 19.33 12.49 6.18
CA VAL A 170 18.83 13.39 7.24
C VAL A 170 18.75 12.65 8.58
N TYR A 171 18.42 11.36 8.57
CA TYR A 171 18.19 10.54 9.75
C TYR A 171 18.74 9.12 9.54
N PRO A 172 20.00 8.86 9.94
CA PRO A 172 20.65 7.56 9.70
C PRO A 172 20.00 6.39 10.44
N ASP A 173 19.27 6.66 11.52
CA ASP A 173 18.55 5.65 12.32
C ASP A 173 17.10 5.42 11.81
N HIS A 174 16.71 6.02 10.68
CA HIS A 174 15.35 5.90 10.18
C HIS A 174 15.13 4.55 9.49
N GLU A 175 14.53 3.61 10.21
CA GLU A 175 14.03 2.36 9.61
C GLU A 175 12.87 2.66 8.65
N GLN A 176 12.94 2.10 7.44
CA GLN A 176 11.87 2.17 6.44
C GLN A 176 10.62 1.47 6.95
N HIS A 177 9.44 2.01 6.62
CA HIS A 177 8.19 1.33 6.90
C HIS A 177 8.15 -0.05 6.22
N LEU A 178 7.63 -1.08 6.89
CA LEU A 178 7.70 -2.47 6.41
C LEU A 178 7.10 -2.66 5.02
N VAL A 179 6.00 -1.97 4.73
CA VAL A 179 5.35 -2.01 3.40
C VAL A 179 6.26 -1.37 2.35
N GLU A 180 6.79 -0.18 2.59
CA GLU A 180 7.68 0.51 1.63
C GLU A 180 8.95 -0.31 1.37
N SER A 181 9.55 -0.86 2.43
CA SER A 181 10.74 -1.71 2.29
C SER A 181 10.42 -2.98 1.51
N GLY A 182 9.27 -3.61 1.78
CA GLY A 182 8.82 -4.78 1.04
C GLY A 182 8.57 -4.46 -0.44
N LEU A 183 7.92 -3.34 -0.75
CA LEU A 183 7.67 -2.88 -2.12
C LEU A 183 8.97 -2.55 -2.86
N ASP A 184 9.94 -1.88 -2.21
CA ASP A 184 11.25 -1.60 -2.80
C ASP A 184 12.03 -2.89 -3.12
N ASN A 185 12.01 -3.85 -2.19
CA ASN A 185 12.60 -5.18 -2.41
C ASN A 185 11.90 -5.93 -3.57
N CYS A 186 10.57 -5.82 -3.68
CA CYS A 186 9.82 -6.39 -4.80
C CYS A 186 10.24 -5.73 -6.13
N ASN A 187 10.37 -4.41 -6.17
CA ASN A 187 10.87 -3.69 -7.36
C ASN A 187 12.25 -4.17 -7.77
N GLN A 188 13.18 -4.32 -6.82
CA GLN A 188 14.51 -4.84 -7.11
C GLN A 188 14.46 -6.28 -7.67
N ALA A 189 13.60 -7.13 -7.11
CA ALA A 189 13.40 -8.49 -7.62
C ALA A 189 12.78 -8.50 -9.03
N VAL A 190 11.88 -7.57 -9.33
CA VAL A 190 11.32 -7.37 -10.69
C VAL A 190 12.44 -6.98 -11.66
N ASP A 191 13.29 -6.00 -11.29
CA ASP A 191 14.40 -5.53 -12.12
C ASP A 191 15.38 -6.67 -12.44
N ASP A 192 15.61 -7.57 -11.48
CA ASP A 192 16.50 -8.74 -11.61
C ASP A 192 15.80 -9.99 -12.18
N ASN A 193 14.49 -9.91 -12.45
CA ASN A 193 13.64 -11.01 -12.89
C ASN A 193 13.72 -12.27 -11.97
N ASP A 194 13.79 -12.04 -10.66
CA ASP A 194 13.90 -13.07 -9.61
C ASP A 194 12.52 -13.34 -8.97
N ASP A 195 11.78 -14.30 -9.55
CA ASP A 195 10.45 -14.70 -9.09
C ASP A 195 10.44 -15.20 -7.64
N THR A 196 11.46 -15.97 -7.24
CA THR A 196 11.53 -16.55 -5.90
C THR A 196 11.69 -15.47 -4.84
N THR A 197 12.60 -14.53 -5.06
CA THR A 197 12.77 -13.39 -4.16
C THR A 197 11.53 -12.49 -4.17
N PHE A 198 10.95 -12.22 -5.35
CA PHE A 198 9.73 -11.42 -5.47
C PHE A 198 8.59 -12.00 -4.63
N LYS A 199 8.24 -13.28 -4.80
CA LYS A 199 7.14 -13.93 -4.06
C LYS A 199 7.40 -13.97 -2.56
N ALA A 200 8.65 -14.18 -2.13
CA ALA A 200 9.03 -14.13 -0.73
C ALA A 200 8.84 -12.73 -0.11
N LYS A 201 9.19 -11.66 -0.84
CA LYS A 201 9.04 -10.28 -0.38
C LYS A 201 7.58 -9.82 -0.42
N ARG A 202 6.84 -10.16 -1.48
CA ARG A 202 5.39 -9.98 -1.57
C ARG A 202 4.67 -10.59 -0.38
N ARG A 203 5.03 -11.82 0.02
CA ARG A 203 4.46 -12.47 1.21
C ARG A 203 4.60 -11.61 2.47
N LEU A 204 5.75 -10.98 2.70
CA LEU A 204 5.96 -10.13 3.88
C LEU A 204 5.06 -8.89 3.87
N VAL A 205 4.92 -8.25 2.70
CA VAL A 205 3.99 -7.12 2.52
C VAL A 205 2.55 -7.56 2.80
N LEU A 206 2.14 -8.70 2.24
CA LEU A 206 0.79 -9.23 2.43
C LEU A 206 0.50 -9.63 3.87
N GLN A 207 1.45 -10.27 4.56
CA GLN A 207 1.30 -10.60 5.99
C GLN A 207 1.06 -9.35 6.84
N TYR A 208 1.70 -8.24 6.47
CA TYR A 208 1.49 -6.96 7.15
C TYR A 208 0.09 -6.40 6.88
N LEU A 209 -0.27 -6.24 5.60
CA LEU A 209 -1.55 -5.65 5.19
C LEU A 209 -2.74 -6.51 5.61
N GLU A 210 -2.61 -7.84 5.60
CA GLU A 210 -3.70 -8.75 5.93
C GLU A 210 -4.08 -8.68 7.42
N ARG A 211 -3.11 -8.47 8.31
CA ARG A 211 -3.41 -8.21 9.74
C ARG A 211 -4.22 -6.92 9.90
N GLN A 212 -3.89 -5.89 9.12
CA GLN A 212 -4.65 -4.65 9.13
C GLN A 212 -6.06 -4.85 8.56
N TYR A 213 -6.18 -5.54 7.42
CA TYR A 213 -7.47 -5.91 6.81
C TYR A 213 -8.39 -6.66 7.79
N GLN A 214 -7.85 -7.64 8.52
CA GLN A 214 -8.61 -8.40 9.51
C GLN A 214 -9.21 -7.50 10.61
N ARG A 215 -8.42 -6.56 11.15
CA ARG A 215 -8.91 -5.57 12.12
C ARG A 215 -10.02 -4.70 11.52
N ILE A 216 -9.84 -4.22 10.28
CA ILE A 216 -10.84 -3.40 9.59
C ILE A 216 -12.16 -4.16 9.42
N VAL A 217 -12.11 -5.43 8.97
CA VAL A 217 -13.30 -6.27 8.78
C VAL A 217 -14.01 -6.55 10.10
N GLU A 218 -13.25 -6.77 11.17
CA GLU A 218 -13.78 -6.99 12.51
C GLU A 218 -14.54 -5.76 13.03
N VAL A 219 -13.89 -4.58 13.01
CA VAL A 219 -14.53 -3.36 13.49
C VAL A 219 -15.70 -2.94 12.59
N SER A 220 -15.57 -3.11 11.27
CA SER A 220 -16.67 -2.91 10.31
C SER A 220 -17.89 -3.76 10.69
N ARG A 221 -17.70 -5.03 11.08
CA ARG A 221 -18.81 -5.89 11.52
C ARG A 221 -19.51 -5.34 12.76
N ASP A 222 -18.78 -4.76 13.70
CA ASP A 222 -19.33 -4.24 14.94
C ASP A 222 -20.15 -2.96 14.72
N ILE A 223 -19.65 -2.04 13.89
CA ILE A 223 -20.42 -0.83 13.53
C ILE A 223 -21.65 -1.18 12.67
N HIS A 224 -21.56 -2.16 11.76
CA HIS A 224 -22.73 -2.66 11.02
C HIS A 224 -23.78 -3.26 11.95
N ARG A 225 -23.36 -3.99 13.01
CA ARG A 225 -24.29 -4.50 14.03
C ARG A 225 -25.00 -3.36 14.74
N PHE A 226 -24.27 -2.31 15.12
CA PHE A 226 -24.84 -1.10 15.71
C PHE A 226 -25.87 -0.45 14.76
N ILE A 227 -25.49 -0.23 13.49
CA ILE A 227 -26.39 0.35 12.48
C ILE A 227 -27.67 -0.49 12.35
N ASN A 228 -27.57 -1.82 12.26
CA ASN A 228 -28.75 -2.69 12.15
C ASN A 228 -29.69 -2.60 13.36
N ILE A 229 -29.16 -2.35 14.56
CA ILE A 229 -29.96 -2.16 15.79
C ILE A 229 -30.64 -0.78 15.79
N HIS A 230 -30.00 0.24 15.24
CA HIS A 230 -30.42 1.64 15.38
C HIS A 230 -31.11 2.22 14.13
N LYS A 231 -30.94 1.63 12.95
CA LYS A 231 -31.57 2.00 11.68
C LYS A 231 -32.95 1.36 11.55
N ARG A 232 -33.85 1.72 12.46
CA ARG A 232 -35.24 1.24 12.53
C ARG A 232 -36.14 2.34 13.07
N SER A 233 -37.46 2.14 12.96
CA SER A 233 -38.44 3.05 13.57
C SER A 233 -38.16 3.27 15.05
N CYS A 234 -38.16 4.54 15.47
CA CYS A 234 -37.80 5.02 16.80
C CYS A 234 -36.33 4.78 17.21
N GLY A 235 -35.49 4.26 16.32
CA GLY A 235 -34.06 4.07 16.54
C GLY A 235 -33.25 5.35 16.41
N LEU A 236 -31.95 5.27 16.70
CA LEU A 236 -31.01 6.40 16.65
C LEU A 236 -30.64 6.80 15.21
N LEU A 237 -30.90 5.93 14.23
CA LEU A 237 -30.67 6.17 12.82
C LEU A 237 -31.99 5.98 12.04
N ASP A 238 -33.12 6.30 12.67
CA ASP A 238 -34.43 6.29 12.01
C ASP A 238 -34.45 7.31 10.88
N ILE A 239 -35.10 6.98 9.76
CA ILE A 239 -35.30 7.91 8.65
C ILE A 239 -36.36 8.98 8.95
N ASN A 240 -37.37 8.68 9.77
CA ASN A 240 -38.46 9.60 10.06
C ASN A 240 -38.13 10.53 11.25
N ARG A 241 -36.97 11.18 11.19
CA ARG A 241 -36.40 11.98 12.30
C ARG A 241 -37.29 13.15 12.69
N GLU A 242 -37.82 13.85 11.70
CA GLU A 242 -38.68 15.04 11.86
C GLU A 242 -39.98 14.74 12.65
N MET A 243 -40.53 13.52 12.54
CA MET A 243 -41.78 13.15 13.24
C MET A 243 -41.61 12.98 14.76
N LYS A 244 -40.37 12.83 15.27
CA LYS A 244 -40.13 12.67 16.72
C LYS A 244 -40.37 13.96 17.50
N VAL A 245 -40.09 15.13 16.89
CA VAL A 245 -40.29 16.43 17.54
C VAL A 245 -41.78 16.70 17.80
N ILE A 246 -42.66 16.23 16.92
CA ILE A 246 -44.11 16.51 16.99
C ILE A 246 -44.81 15.65 18.06
N LYS A 247 -44.42 14.38 18.22
CA LYS A 247 -44.99 13.49 19.27
C LYS A 247 -44.47 13.82 20.68
N SER A 248 -43.32 14.49 20.75
CA SER A 248 -42.68 14.99 21.98
C SER A 248 -43.40 16.18 22.66
N SER A 249 -44.68 16.41 22.37
CA SER A 249 -45.53 17.40 23.06
C SER A 249 -46.51 16.77 24.06
N SER A 250 -46.82 15.47 23.93
CA SER A 250 -47.81 14.76 24.76
C SER A 250 -47.22 13.86 25.87
N GLU A 251 -45.92 13.57 25.86
CA GLU A 251 -45.28 12.66 26.84
C GLU A 251 -44.96 13.35 28.17
N ARG A 252 -45.03 12.60 29.28
CA ARG A 252 -44.66 13.10 30.62
C ARG A 252 -43.17 13.47 30.66
N MET A 253 -42.85 14.62 31.24
CA MET A 253 -41.49 15.19 31.27
C MET A 253 -40.42 14.21 31.80
N SER A 254 -40.77 13.34 32.74
CA SER A 254 -39.89 12.31 33.30
C SER A 254 -39.52 11.18 32.32
N GLU A 255 -40.45 10.78 31.43
CA GLU A 255 -40.20 9.73 30.43
C GLU A 255 -39.30 10.25 29.30
N ARG A 256 -39.44 11.53 28.94
CA ARG A 256 -38.56 12.21 27.98
C ARG A 256 -37.11 12.20 28.47
N MET A 257 -36.87 12.64 29.71
CA MET A 257 -35.52 12.71 30.28
C MET A 257 -34.83 11.34 30.31
N SER A 258 -35.55 10.28 30.70
CA SER A 258 -34.99 8.92 30.71
C SER A 258 -34.64 8.40 29.32
N ASN A 259 -35.48 8.67 28.32
CA ASN A 259 -35.22 8.28 26.94
C ASN A 259 -34.06 9.07 26.32
N ASP A 260 -33.93 10.35 26.64
CA ASP A 260 -32.84 11.19 26.12
C ASP A 260 -31.47 10.73 26.64
N THR A 261 -31.34 10.46 27.95
CA THR A 261 -30.10 9.89 28.52
C THR A 261 -29.73 8.55 27.88
N LYS A 262 -30.72 7.71 27.58
CA LYS A 262 -30.49 6.43 26.89
C LYS A 262 -30.02 6.62 25.45
N MET A 263 -30.59 7.58 24.73
CA MET A 263 -30.18 7.89 23.35
C MET A 263 -28.78 8.50 23.30
N GLN A 264 -28.43 9.37 24.26
CA GLN A 264 -27.07 9.88 24.42
C GLN A 264 -26.08 8.74 24.67
N GLY A 265 -26.43 7.76 25.51
CA GLY A 265 -25.59 6.58 25.73
C GLY A 265 -25.35 5.76 24.44
N TYR A 266 -26.38 5.61 23.60
CA TYR A 266 -26.22 4.97 22.29
C TYR A 266 -25.42 5.81 21.31
N ALA A 267 -25.59 7.13 21.30
CA ALA A 267 -24.80 8.04 20.48
C ALA A 267 -23.31 7.98 20.86
N ALA A 268 -22.99 8.02 22.15
CA ALA A 268 -21.63 7.85 22.66
C ALA A 268 -21.00 6.54 22.16
N LYS A 269 -21.76 5.43 22.23
CA LYS A 269 -21.33 4.14 21.70
C LYS A 269 -21.07 4.19 20.19
N GLY A 270 -21.92 4.89 19.44
CA GLY A 270 -21.72 5.14 18.01
C GLY A 270 -20.42 5.90 17.72
N CYS A 271 -20.10 6.92 18.50
CA CYS A 271 -18.84 7.67 18.36
C CYS A 271 -17.62 6.77 18.57
N VAL A 272 -17.60 6.00 19.66
CA VAL A 272 -16.50 5.07 19.96
C VAL A 272 -16.32 4.04 18.83
N LEU A 273 -17.41 3.55 18.25
CA LEU A 273 -17.35 2.63 17.10
C LEU A 273 -16.81 3.30 15.83
N LEU A 274 -17.18 4.56 15.55
CA LEU A 274 -16.62 5.33 14.43
C LEU A 274 -15.12 5.58 14.61
N GLU A 275 -14.70 5.98 15.81
CA GLU A 275 -13.29 6.21 16.13
C GLU A 275 -12.48 4.93 15.98
N ALA A 276 -12.98 3.82 16.54
CA ALA A 276 -12.34 2.51 16.39
C ALA A 276 -12.23 2.09 14.92
N TYR A 277 -13.27 2.37 14.11
CA TYR A 277 -13.25 2.03 12.69
C TYR A 277 -12.24 2.87 11.92
N ALA A 278 -12.21 4.18 12.17
CA ALA A 278 -11.24 5.10 11.57
C ALA A 278 -9.81 4.74 11.98
N ASP A 279 -9.60 4.31 13.22
CA ASP A 279 -8.29 3.89 13.73
C ASP A 279 -7.81 2.59 13.07
N ALA A 280 -8.70 1.61 12.88
CA ALA A 280 -8.37 0.36 12.19
C ALA A 280 -7.89 0.58 10.74
N LEU A 281 -8.37 1.66 10.09
CA LEU A 281 -7.97 2.06 8.74
C LEU A 281 -6.62 2.80 8.70
N LYS A 282 -6.09 3.29 9.83
CA LYS A 282 -4.77 3.93 9.85
C LYS A 282 -3.68 2.88 9.65
N HIS A 283 -2.62 3.26 8.93
CA HIS A 283 -1.42 2.44 8.85
C HIS A 283 -0.90 2.13 10.25
N GLU A 284 -0.59 0.86 10.48
CA GLU A 284 0.24 0.52 11.61
C GLU A 284 1.61 1.19 11.41
N LEU A 285 2.15 1.80 12.45
CA LEU A 285 3.37 2.59 12.36
C LEU A 285 4.49 1.92 13.13
N THR A 286 5.65 1.76 12.50
CA THR A 286 6.88 1.38 13.20
C THR A 286 7.28 2.50 14.17
N LEU A 287 8.11 2.18 15.17
CA LEU A 287 8.61 3.20 16.11
C LEU A 287 9.33 4.34 15.37
N SER A 288 10.15 4.01 14.37
CA SER A 288 10.82 4.97 13.50
C SER A 288 9.81 5.92 12.82
N ALA A 289 8.78 5.37 12.15
CA ALA A 289 7.76 6.18 11.51
C ALA A 289 7.01 7.08 12.52
N LYS A 290 6.71 6.58 13.73
CA LYS A 290 6.11 7.38 14.80
C LYS A 290 6.99 8.54 15.23
N VAL A 291 8.30 8.32 15.36
CA VAL A 291 9.27 9.39 15.70
C VAL A 291 9.31 10.44 14.61
N THR A 292 9.32 10.03 13.35
CA THR A 292 9.30 10.94 12.19
C THR A 292 8.02 11.77 12.14
N ILE A 293 6.86 11.12 12.26
CA ILE A 293 5.55 11.79 12.33
C ILE A 293 5.52 12.74 13.54
N ALA A 294 6.06 12.35 14.70
CA ALA A 294 6.09 13.22 15.87
C ALA A 294 6.89 14.52 15.65
N ARG A 295 7.93 14.49 14.80
CA ARG A 295 8.72 15.69 14.44
C ARG A 295 7.98 16.62 13.48
N MET A 296 7.11 16.09 12.64
CA MET A 296 6.29 16.82 11.66
C MET A 296 4.80 16.79 12.03
N ARG A 297 4.49 16.71 13.34
CA ARG A 297 3.16 16.37 13.82
C ARG A 297 2.10 17.34 13.30
N SER A 298 2.37 18.64 13.36
CA SER A 298 1.41 19.66 12.94
C SER A 298 1.06 19.55 11.45
N GLU A 299 2.04 19.27 10.61
CA GLU A 299 1.87 19.12 9.17
C GLU A 299 1.13 17.82 8.86
N PHE A 300 1.62 16.71 9.42
CA PHE A 300 1.03 15.39 9.24
C PHE A 300 -0.44 15.36 9.70
N GLU A 301 -0.72 15.83 10.92
CA GLU A 301 -2.10 15.93 11.42
C GLU A 301 -2.93 16.89 10.57
N GLY A 302 -2.37 17.98 10.05
CA GLY A 302 -3.05 18.90 9.14
C GLY A 302 -3.55 18.24 7.85
N TYR A 303 -2.79 17.29 7.30
CA TYR A 303 -3.17 16.58 6.06
C TYR A 303 -4.34 15.62 6.24
N TYR A 304 -4.48 15.01 7.42
CA TYR A 304 -5.57 14.06 7.70
C TYR A 304 -6.76 14.71 8.40
N SER A 305 -6.55 15.67 9.30
CA SER A 305 -7.62 16.36 10.03
C SER A 305 -8.58 17.14 9.12
N SER A 306 -8.10 17.59 7.96
CA SER A 306 -8.90 18.29 6.95
C SER A 306 -9.69 17.37 6.01
N LYS A 307 -9.62 16.05 6.19
CA LYS A 307 -10.33 15.09 5.35
C LYS A 307 -11.79 14.92 5.79
N PRO A 308 -12.71 14.57 4.87
CA PRO A 308 -14.14 14.48 5.16
C PRO A 308 -14.48 13.61 6.37
N ARG A 309 -13.88 12.42 6.49
CA ARG A 309 -14.08 11.52 7.64
C ARG A 309 -13.72 12.17 8.97
N GLU A 310 -12.55 12.78 9.08
CA GLU A 310 -12.05 13.38 10.32
C GLU A 310 -12.90 14.57 10.73
N ILE A 311 -13.30 15.41 9.77
CA ILE A 311 -14.24 16.51 9.99
C ILE A 311 -15.59 15.96 10.48
N ALA A 312 -16.11 14.92 9.84
CA ALA A 312 -17.39 14.32 10.22
C ALA A 312 -17.33 13.68 11.62
N ILE A 313 -16.31 12.89 11.94
CA ILE A 313 -16.14 12.31 13.29
C ILE A 313 -16.06 13.41 14.35
N GLN A 314 -15.31 14.47 14.11
CA GLN A 314 -15.23 15.60 15.02
C GLN A 314 -16.60 16.29 15.20
N ALA A 315 -17.35 16.48 14.12
CA ALA A 315 -18.69 17.05 14.17
C ALA A 315 -19.70 16.15 14.91
N VAL A 316 -19.56 14.82 14.85
CA VAL A 316 -20.35 13.88 15.66
C VAL A 316 -20.09 14.11 17.15
N ILE A 317 -18.83 14.27 17.55
CA ILE A 317 -18.44 14.52 18.95
C ILE A 317 -18.94 15.89 19.43
N GLU A 318 -18.82 16.92 18.59
CA GLU A 318 -19.29 18.28 18.90
C GLU A 318 -20.82 18.33 19.04
N ALA A 319 -21.56 17.62 18.19
CA ALA A 319 -23.01 17.53 18.27
C ALA A 319 -23.52 16.99 19.61
N MET A 320 -22.70 16.20 20.31
CA MET A 320 -22.99 15.68 21.65
C MET A 320 -22.62 16.63 22.80
N THR A 321 -21.68 17.55 22.58
CA THR A 321 -21.00 18.29 23.66
C THR A 321 -21.31 19.79 23.68
N ASN A 322 -21.57 20.41 22.51
CA ASN A 322 -21.58 21.87 22.34
C ASN A 322 -22.97 22.53 22.39
N THR A 323 -23.93 21.91 23.05
CA THR A 323 -25.33 22.36 22.97
C THR A 323 -25.84 22.95 24.28
N GLN A 324 -26.01 24.28 24.32
CA GLN A 324 -26.79 24.97 25.36
C GLN A 324 -28.24 24.45 25.46
N ASP A 325 -28.78 23.90 24.36
CA ASP A 325 -30.16 23.42 24.22
C ASP A 325 -30.30 21.87 24.22
N GLY A 326 -29.24 21.15 24.57
CA GLY A 326 -29.20 19.68 24.46
C GLY A 326 -28.80 19.18 23.06
N TRP A 327 -28.19 17.99 23.02
CA TRP A 327 -27.43 17.49 21.87
C TRP A 327 -28.22 17.48 20.55
N ASN A 328 -27.55 17.82 19.45
CA ASN A 328 -28.19 17.94 18.14
C ASN A 328 -28.19 16.59 17.42
N TYR A 329 -29.30 15.86 17.58
CA TYR A 329 -29.47 14.52 17.02
C TYR A 329 -29.33 14.47 15.49
N ASP A 330 -29.91 15.42 14.75
CA ASP A 330 -29.87 15.40 13.29
C ASP A 330 -28.45 15.63 12.76
N VAL A 331 -27.76 16.63 13.33
CA VAL A 331 -26.35 16.88 13.01
C VAL A 331 -25.47 15.68 13.38
N TRP A 332 -25.72 15.05 14.53
CA TRP A 332 -25.01 13.83 14.93
C TRP A 332 -25.21 12.71 13.89
N ALA A 333 -26.45 12.43 13.50
CA ALA A 333 -26.77 11.32 12.62
C ALA A 333 -26.27 11.52 11.18
N ASP A 334 -26.33 12.75 10.65
CA ASP A 334 -25.84 13.06 9.31
C ASP A 334 -24.30 12.96 9.23
N ASN A 335 -23.58 13.45 10.25
CA ASN A 335 -22.13 13.30 10.31
C ASN A 335 -21.71 11.85 10.59
N PHE A 336 -22.50 11.09 11.37
CA PHE A 336 -22.26 9.67 11.58
C PHE A 336 -22.32 8.90 10.25
N ILE A 337 -23.37 9.14 9.47
CA ILE A 337 -23.55 8.53 8.14
C ILE A 337 -22.41 8.91 7.21
N THR A 338 -22.06 10.20 7.17
CA THR A 338 -20.98 10.70 6.32
C THR A 338 -19.63 10.04 6.65
N ALA A 339 -19.27 9.96 7.94
CA ALA A 339 -18.05 9.32 8.39
C ALA A 339 -18.03 7.81 8.05
N PHE A 340 -19.15 7.12 8.29
CA PHE A 340 -19.26 5.70 8.00
C PHE A 340 -19.15 5.40 6.50
N ASP A 341 -19.85 6.15 5.64
CA ASP A 341 -19.83 5.94 4.20
C ASP A 341 -18.42 6.21 3.61
N ASP A 342 -17.66 7.20 4.10
CA ASP A 342 -16.25 7.42 3.71
C ASP A 342 -15.39 6.18 4.02
N MET A 343 -15.55 5.60 5.21
CA MET A 343 -14.79 4.42 5.64
C MET A 343 -15.19 3.15 4.89
N GLU A 344 -16.49 2.94 4.63
CA GLU A 344 -16.94 1.81 3.82
C GLU A 344 -16.49 1.92 2.36
N ASN A 345 -16.45 3.14 1.78
CA ASN A 345 -15.88 3.35 0.46
C ASN A 345 -14.40 2.94 0.42
N GLN A 346 -13.61 3.32 1.44
CA GLN A 346 -12.22 2.89 1.54
C GLN A 346 -12.10 1.36 1.70
N LEU A 347 -12.93 0.73 2.54
CA LEU A 347 -12.95 -0.73 2.66
C LEU A 347 -13.32 -1.42 1.33
N GLU A 348 -14.25 -0.86 0.55
CA GLU A 348 -14.60 -1.38 -0.77
C GLU A 348 -13.43 -1.29 -1.75
N GLU A 349 -12.69 -0.17 -1.77
CA GLU A 349 -11.44 -0.03 -2.55
C GLU A 349 -10.42 -1.11 -2.15
N ILE A 350 -10.20 -1.31 -0.85
CA ILE A 350 -9.29 -2.34 -0.32
C ILE A 350 -9.74 -3.73 -0.79
N GLN A 351 -11.05 -4.03 -0.70
CA GLN A 351 -11.59 -5.33 -1.09
C GLN A 351 -11.50 -5.58 -2.60
N GLU A 352 -11.68 -4.56 -3.44
CA GLU A 352 -11.50 -4.68 -4.89
C GLU A 352 -10.04 -4.97 -5.23
N ALA A 353 -9.11 -4.15 -4.74
CA ALA A 353 -7.69 -4.38 -4.99
C ALA A 353 -7.21 -5.74 -4.44
N ARG A 354 -7.80 -6.21 -3.33
CA ARG A 354 -7.55 -7.54 -2.77
C ARG A 354 -8.03 -8.67 -3.69
N ARG A 355 -9.17 -8.52 -4.38
CA ARG A 355 -9.66 -9.49 -5.37
C ARG A 355 -8.71 -9.58 -6.56
N GLU A 356 -8.15 -8.44 -6.96
CA GLU A 356 -7.27 -8.34 -8.13
C GLU A 356 -5.82 -8.74 -7.86
N LEU A 357 -5.44 -8.92 -6.60
CA LEU A 357 -4.06 -9.11 -6.15
C LEU A 357 -3.30 -10.22 -6.89
N PHE A 358 -3.99 -11.32 -7.21
CA PHE A 358 -3.41 -12.50 -7.88
C PHE A 358 -3.89 -12.68 -9.32
N ASN A 359 -4.54 -11.68 -9.93
CA ASN A 359 -5.01 -11.76 -11.32
C ASN A 359 -3.87 -12.00 -12.32
N CYS A 360 -2.63 -11.66 -11.93
CA CYS A 360 -1.43 -11.83 -12.74
C CYS A 360 -0.62 -13.09 -12.39
N ASP A 361 -1.07 -13.91 -11.43
CA ASP A 361 -0.43 -15.17 -11.02
C ASP A 361 -1.03 -16.35 -11.81
N VAL A 362 -0.45 -16.66 -12.96
CA VAL A 362 -0.97 -17.69 -13.87
C VAL A 362 -0.65 -19.11 -13.40
N LEU A 363 0.43 -19.31 -12.65
CA LEU A 363 0.91 -20.63 -12.23
C LEU A 363 0.25 -21.13 -10.95
N SER A 364 -0.71 -20.39 -10.38
CA SER A 364 -1.41 -20.71 -9.12
C SER A 364 -0.50 -20.91 -7.89
N ASP A 365 0.81 -20.64 -8.03
CA ASP A 365 1.75 -20.58 -6.93
C ASP A 365 1.91 -19.13 -6.49
N TRP A 366 1.06 -18.72 -5.55
CA TRP A 366 1.11 -17.39 -4.97
C TRP A 366 2.31 -17.20 -4.04
N GLY A 367 3.02 -18.27 -3.70
CA GLY A 367 4.07 -18.26 -2.71
C GLY A 367 3.57 -17.90 -1.31
N CYS A 368 2.28 -17.96 -1.00
CA CYS A 368 1.77 -17.74 0.35
C CYS A 368 0.39 -18.38 0.54
N ASP A 369 0.05 -18.69 1.79
CA ASP A 369 -1.31 -19.06 2.17
C ASP A 369 -2.11 -17.76 2.38
N PHE A 370 -3.00 -17.46 1.45
CA PHE A 370 -3.77 -16.22 1.44
C PHE A 370 -5.25 -16.53 1.23
N ASP A 371 -6.07 -16.24 2.24
CA ASP A 371 -7.51 -16.47 2.15
C ASP A 371 -8.18 -15.38 1.32
N VAL A 372 -8.20 -15.54 -0.01
CA VAL A 372 -8.85 -14.58 -0.92
C VAL A 372 -10.32 -14.34 -0.54
N LYS A 373 -10.99 -15.29 0.11
CA LYS A 373 -12.41 -15.17 0.50
C LYS A 373 -12.64 -14.43 1.82
N LEU A 374 -11.59 -14.15 2.59
CA LEU A 374 -11.74 -13.45 3.86
C LEU A 374 -12.42 -12.09 3.67
N GLY A 375 -13.49 -11.86 4.42
CA GLY A 375 -14.24 -10.61 4.37
C GLY A 375 -14.98 -10.35 3.04
N GLN A 376 -14.96 -11.30 2.09
CA GLN A 376 -15.81 -11.29 0.89
C GLN A 376 -17.25 -11.61 1.27
N THR A 377 -17.85 -10.72 2.05
CA THR A 377 -19.30 -10.72 2.24
C THR A 377 -19.90 -9.88 1.12
N ASN A 378 -20.93 -10.38 0.46
CA ASN A 378 -21.81 -9.59 -0.41
C ASN A 378 -22.61 -8.57 0.44
N ARG A 379 -21.90 -7.73 1.20
CA ARG A 379 -22.49 -6.66 1.99
C ARG A 379 -23.00 -5.63 0.99
N LYS A 380 -24.32 -5.55 0.90
CA LYS A 380 -24.95 -4.43 0.22
C LYS A 380 -24.62 -3.17 1.01
N ARG A 381 -24.27 -2.09 0.31
CA ARG A 381 -24.15 -0.76 0.91
C ARG A 381 -25.39 -0.46 1.75
N VAL A 382 -25.18 0.22 2.88
CA VAL A 382 -26.29 0.59 3.77
C VAL A 382 -27.17 1.60 3.04
N ASP A 383 -28.41 1.21 2.75
CA ASP A 383 -29.38 2.13 2.15
C ASP A 383 -30.00 3.00 3.23
N TRP A 384 -29.48 4.21 3.42
CA TRP A 384 -29.96 5.18 4.40
C TRP A 384 -31.38 5.72 4.12
N SER A 385 -31.95 5.45 2.94
CA SER A 385 -33.29 5.91 2.53
C SER A 385 -34.45 5.00 2.98
N VAL A 386 -34.14 3.89 3.64
CA VAL A 386 -35.15 2.97 4.19
C VAL A 386 -34.78 2.57 5.61
N ASN A 387 -35.77 2.35 6.48
CA ASN A 387 -35.47 1.65 7.74
C ASN A 387 -35.12 0.18 7.44
N GLY A 388 -34.20 -0.39 8.21
CA GLY A 388 -33.89 -1.81 8.12
C GLY A 388 -35.14 -2.64 8.44
N PRO A 389 -35.27 -3.87 7.88
CA PRO A 389 -36.31 -4.80 8.31
C PRO A 389 -36.10 -4.99 9.80
N GLY A 390 -37.08 -4.56 10.60
CA GLY A 390 -36.95 -4.63 12.05
C GLY A 390 -36.56 -6.06 12.41
N VAL A 391 -35.35 -6.24 12.97
CA VAL A 391 -34.98 -7.53 13.54
C VAL A 391 -36.07 -7.79 14.56
N VAL A 392 -36.91 -8.81 14.30
CA VAL A 392 -37.92 -9.26 15.25
C VAL A 392 -37.11 -9.74 16.44
N PHE A 393 -36.84 -8.83 17.37
CA PHE A 393 -36.08 -9.12 18.58
C PHE A 393 -36.95 -10.10 19.36
N TYR A 394 -36.65 -11.39 19.21
CA TYR A 394 -37.03 -12.39 20.20
C TYR A 394 -36.58 -11.82 21.54
N SER A 395 -37.53 -11.37 22.33
CA SER A 395 -37.32 -10.52 23.52
C SER A 395 -36.66 -11.28 24.68
N ARG A 396 -35.97 -12.39 24.38
CA ARG A 396 -35.48 -13.40 25.32
C ARG A 396 -33.98 -13.32 25.60
N MET A 397 -33.18 -12.61 24.78
CA MET A 397 -31.71 -12.60 24.93
C MET A 397 -31.12 -11.41 25.69
N MET A 398 -31.87 -10.33 25.92
CA MET A 398 -31.34 -9.12 26.60
C MET A 398 -31.67 -9.05 28.10
N ARG A 399 -32.03 -10.19 28.73
CA ARG A 399 -32.24 -10.28 30.19
C ARG A 399 -31.10 -10.99 30.93
N ALA A 400 -30.03 -11.41 30.25
CA ALA A 400 -28.99 -12.25 30.85
C ALA A 400 -27.73 -11.50 31.32
N ASP A 401 -27.54 -10.23 30.97
CA ASP A 401 -26.27 -9.52 31.25
C ASP A 401 -26.34 -8.56 32.45
N ASN A 402 -27.23 -8.81 33.43
CA ASN A 402 -27.43 -7.90 34.58
C ASN A 402 -27.06 -8.47 35.95
N ASP A 403 -26.50 -9.68 36.08
CA ASP A 403 -26.37 -10.34 37.39
C ASP A 403 -24.94 -10.79 37.82
N ASP A 404 -23.85 -10.42 37.15
CA ASP A 404 -22.49 -10.88 37.55
C ASP A 404 -21.48 -9.75 37.88
N ASP A 405 -21.91 -8.74 38.67
CA ASP A 405 -21.00 -7.78 39.34
C ASP A 405 -21.07 -7.95 40.87
N ASP A 406 -20.72 -9.15 41.37
CA ASP A 406 -20.36 -9.38 42.77
C ASP A 406 -19.15 -10.33 42.85
N GLU A 407 -17.95 -9.78 42.68
CA GLU A 407 -16.72 -10.41 43.17
C GLU A 407 -16.06 -9.49 44.22
N PRO A 408 -15.78 -9.99 45.44
CA PRO A 408 -15.23 -9.17 46.52
C PRO A 408 -13.70 -9.01 46.42
N LEU A 409 -13.25 -7.86 46.92
CA LEU A 409 -11.89 -7.31 47.01
C LEU A 409 -10.75 -8.30 47.31
#